data_AF-A0A1Z5JXK7-F1
#
_entry.id   AF-A0A1Z5JXK7-F1
#
_cell.length_a   1.000
_cell.length_b   1.000
_cell.length_c   1.000
_cell.angle_alpha   90.00
_cell.angle_beta   90.00
_cell.angle_gamma   90.00
#
_symmetry.space_group_name_H-M   'P 1'
#
loop_
_entity.id
_entity.type
_entity.pdbx_description
1 polymer ?
#
loop_
_entity_poly.entity_id
_entity_poly.type
_entity_poly.pdbx_seq_one_letter_code
_entity_poly.pdbx_strand_id
1 'polypeptide(L)'
;MIRRAIPSIARFVRPLRQARSFAVASPRTADLDEEEARRQAVRLALDKKTGRGWTDPWDLDELMDSRMEYDDLPDWSPDLVSRTSQERLQVQSIPSLTALTQMNLPSPPPPSPGQGYTKVYALQRQRKQHEIIREQVEASALSRLPAIQALPSWEEKQDAVDELFEEIEFQLKASNPVLGMHPRFGEWVEKALEEYLQSIQKAGLNATSTSEENKDKPQEGIPVFMDCYSDKDGPEQLVPSILHPLAINPRGTNGNMVEEWELAAHKTSKRIMIRTSTQRIASALTEHTATSILVSGCQGVGKTAAVAAIVASARSSGYLVLYLPNGDQLHQNGFYVEPNPQKKGIFDIPIMSQRACDDFLKTHKSDMIGLNVPKGVIAEHLAKDQLQRLFRDAKDDSQIALNALLDFGRGRINFAAPCLSAAMDYLMYHQDEKPFLLAMDEFNCFYMPSHYFHADYDPEVKKAIPYNCINLFRPAMEATALTGSSSPRTVKRGAVLVAVTESHAVTRATTDALVNRAKELSAEEGTPFVHVEVPRLSKLEVEHMLSNYEATGVGKLRLDRGETVSNAQEVEYLRMVSGGIAGHLMNACMVE
;
A
#
# COMPACT_ATOMS: atom_id res chain seq x y z
N MET A 1 -1.62 9.89 -46.10
CA MET A 1 -2.16 9.31 -47.35
C MET A 1 -2.58 10.44 -48.29
N ILE A 2 -1.69 11.41 -48.54
CA ILE A 2 -1.88 12.52 -49.48
C ILE A 2 -0.50 12.75 -50.10
N ARG A 3 -0.32 12.27 -51.32
CA ARG A 3 0.88 12.48 -52.14
C ARG A 3 0.40 12.63 -53.57
N ARG A 4 0.60 13.80 -54.18
CA ARG A 4 1.22 13.96 -55.51
C ARG A 4 1.23 15.41 -55.99
N ALA A 5 2.36 15.76 -56.61
CA ALA A 5 2.60 16.80 -57.63
C ALA A 5 2.95 18.25 -57.21
N ILE A 6 4.26 18.48 -57.06
CA ILE A 6 5.04 19.69 -57.42
C ILE A 6 5.23 19.67 -58.99
N PRO A 7 5.50 20.76 -59.78
CA PRO A 7 6.29 21.99 -59.49
C PRO A 7 5.88 23.37 -60.09
N SER A 8 6.66 24.38 -59.66
CA SER A 8 7.07 25.62 -60.38
C SER A 8 6.22 26.86 -60.03
N ILE A 9 6.72 28.04 -59.61
CA ILE A 9 7.80 28.89 -60.16
C ILE A 9 8.35 29.84 -59.07
N ALA A 10 9.65 30.11 -59.12
CA ALA A 10 10.36 31.14 -58.35
C ALA A 10 10.22 32.56 -58.95
N ARG A 11 10.17 33.61 -58.12
CA ARG A 11 10.93 34.89 -58.27
C ARG A 11 10.62 35.94 -57.17
N PHE A 12 11.55 36.07 -56.23
CA PHE A 12 12.41 37.24 -55.99
C PHE A 12 11.84 38.69 -56.01
N VAL A 13 12.25 39.42 -54.96
CA VAL A 13 12.46 40.89 -54.80
C VAL A 13 11.37 41.69 -54.06
N ARG A 14 11.66 41.96 -52.77
CA ARG A 14 11.23 43.15 -52.00
C ARG A 14 11.82 44.43 -52.60
N PRO A 15 11.19 45.60 -52.38
CA PRO A 15 11.88 46.54 -51.49
C PRO A 15 10.98 47.31 -50.49
N LEU A 16 11.50 47.34 -49.26
CA LEU A 16 11.58 48.42 -48.25
C LEU A 16 10.81 49.75 -48.38
N ARG A 17 10.49 50.25 -47.15
CA ARG A 17 10.09 51.60 -46.67
C ARG A 17 8.57 51.78 -46.58
N GLN A 18 7.99 52.24 -45.47
CA GLN A 18 8.39 53.40 -44.68
C GLN A 18 8.18 53.23 -43.17
N ALA A 19 9.10 53.84 -42.41
CA ALA A 19 8.99 54.12 -41.00
C ALA A 19 7.90 55.16 -40.71
N ARG A 20 7.13 54.96 -39.64
CA ARG A 20 6.40 56.02 -38.93
C ARG A 20 6.89 56.09 -37.49
N SER A 21 7.60 57.17 -37.21
CA SER A 21 7.94 57.65 -35.88
C SER A 21 6.68 58.14 -35.17
N PHE A 22 6.29 57.48 -34.08
CA PHE A 22 5.41 58.07 -33.08
C PHE A 22 6.27 58.51 -31.90
N ALA A 23 6.38 59.82 -31.73
CA ALA A 23 6.94 60.43 -30.54
C ALA A 23 5.93 60.23 -29.39
N VAL A 24 6.32 59.42 -28.40
CA VAL A 24 5.60 59.29 -27.13
C VAL A 24 6.27 60.22 -26.13
N ALA A 25 5.46 61.10 -25.54
CA ALA A 25 5.87 62.04 -24.51
C ALA A 25 6.42 61.31 -23.27
N SER A 26 7.61 61.72 -22.83
CA SER A 26 8.24 61.23 -21.60
C SER A 26 7.37 61.52 -20.37
N PRO A 27 7.11 60.52 -19.52
CA PRO A 27 6.60 60.77 -18.18
C PRO A 27 7.71 61.35 -17.30
N ARG A 28 7.26 62.10 -16.29
CA ARG A 28 8.03 62.89 -15.34
C ARG A 28 9.16 62.08 -14.71
N THR A 29 10.38 62.57 -14.85
CA THR A 29 11.62 61.98 -14.30
C THR A 29 11.63 61.88 -12.77
N ALA A 30 10.76 62.62 -12.07
CA ALA A 30 10.70 62.60 -10.62
C ALA A 30 10.17 61.27 -10.03
N ASP A 31 9.28 60.57 -10.75
CA ASP A 31 8.70 59.31 -10.24
C ASP A 31 9.66 58.11 -10.47
N LEU A 32 10.55 58.20 -11.46
CA LEU A 32 11.56 57.16 -11.74
C LEU A 32 12.67 57.15 -10.70
N ASP A 33 13.10 58.32 -10.24
CA ASP A 33 14.14 58.43 -9.21
C ASP A 33 13.64 57.87 -7.86
N GLU A 34 12.35 58.05 -7.55
CA GLU A 34 11.74 57.52 -6.32
C GLU A 34 11.53 55.99 -6.39
N GLU A 35 11.22 55.46 -7.58
CA GLU A 35 11.11 54.02 -7.81
C GLU A 35 12.47 53.32 -7.80
N GLU A 36 13.52 53.95 -8.36
CA GLU A 36 14.90 53.46 -8.28
C GLU A 36 15.43 53.50 -6.84
N ALA A 37 15.12 54.55 -6.08
CA ALA A 37 15.47 54.63 -4.67
C ALA A 37 14.79 53.52 -3.84
N ARG A 38 13.51 53.22 -4.12
CA ARG A 38 12.82 52.07 -3.49
C ARG A 38 13.44 50.73 -3.88
N ARG A 39 13.81 50.53 -5.15
CA ARG A 39 14.47 49.29 -5.61
C ARG A 39 15.87 49.12 -4.98
N GLN A 40 16.62 50.21 -4.84
CA GLN A 40 17.93 50.18 -4.16
C GLN A 40 17.79 49.93 -2.66
N ALA A 41 16.78 50.52 -2.00
CA ALA A 41 16.49 50.25 -0.60
C ALA A 41 16.08 48.79 -0.36
N VAL A 42 15.28 48.19 -1.25
CA VAL A 42 14.92 46.77 -1.20
C VAL A 42 16.14 45.89 -1.43
N ARG A 43 17.05 46.23 -2.37
CA ARG A 43 18.32 45.51 -2.57
C ARG A 43 19.21 45.57 -1.33
N LEU A 44 19.40 46.74 -0.74
CA LEU A 44 20.19 46.88 0.48
C LEU A 44 19.54 46.20 1.69
N ALA A 45 18.21 46.14 1.75
CA ALA A 45 17.48 45.38 2.78
C ALA A 45 17.57 43.87 2.57
N LEU A 46 17.67 43.40 1.32
CA LEU A 46 17.98 42.02 0.98
C LEU A 46 19.44 41.68 1.32
N ASP A 47 20.39 42.56 1.01
CA ASP A 47 21.82 42.37 1.33
C ASP A 47 22.11 42.42 2.84
N LYS A 48 21.33 43.18 3.61
CA LYS A 48 21.43 43.21 5.09
C LYS A 48 20.69 42.08 5.80
N LYS A 49 19.79 41.37 5.12
CA LYS A 49 19.18 40.15 5.68
C LYS A 49 20.20 39.02 5.59
N THR A 50 21.00 38.86 6.63
CA THR A 50 21.83 37.67 6.86
C THR A 50 20.94 36.48 7.22
N GLY A 51 20.17 36.00 6.24
CA GLY A 51 19.33 34.81 6.24
C GLY A 51 18.01 35.02 5.48
N ARG A 52 17.57 34.14 4.58
CA ARG A 52 18.25 33.32 3.55
C ARG A 52 17.49 33.61 2.25
N GLY A 53 18.17 33.97 1.18
CA GLY A 53 17.57 34.30 -0.11
C GLY A 53 18.36 33.72 -1.27
N TRP A 54 17.91 32.59 -1.80
CA TRP A 54 18.02 32.19 -3.21
C TRP A 54 19.43 32.08 -3.85
N THR A 55 20.48 31.93 -3.04
CA THR A 55 21.78 31.40 -3.48
C THR A 55 22.30 30.46 -2.40
N ASP A 56 21.77 29.24 -2.41
CA ASP A 56 22.42 28.12 -1.76
C ASP A 56 22.41 26.99 -2.79
N PRO A 57 23.34 26.98 -3.78
CA PRO A 57 23.94 25.70 -4.07
C PRO A 57 24.57 25.31 -2.74
N TRP A 58 24.17 24.17 -2.20
CA TRP A 58 24.97 23.51 -1.19
C TRP A 58 26.42 23.75 -1.58
N ASP A 59 27.19 24.35 -0.67
CA ASP A 59 28.63 24.35 -0.74
C ASP A 59 29.02 22.88 -0.53
N LEU A 60 28.66 22.04 -1.52
CA LEU A 60 29.04 20.66 -1.66
C LEU A 60 30.55 20.64 -1.69
N ASP A 61 31.21 21.70 -2.14
CA ASP A 61 32.66 21.83 -2.01
C ASP A 61 33.06 21.91 -0.53
N GLU A 62 32.44 22.71 0.35
CA GLU A 62 32.73 22.66 1.80
C GLU A 62 32.28 21.36 2.48
N LEU A 63 31.16 20.75 2.09
CA LEU A 63 30.69 19.50 2.69
C LEU A 63 31.48 18.27 2.19
N MET A 64 31.93 18.28 0.94
CA MET A 64 32.80 17.26 0.33
C MET A 64 34.27 17.47 0.70
N ASP A 65 34.70 18.72 0.97
CA ASP A 65 36.01 19.03 1.54
C ASP A 65 36.02 18.85 3.06
N SER A 66 34.86 18.94 3.73
CA SER A 66 34.72 18.47 5.10
C SER A 66 34.86 16.96 5.08
N ARG A 67 35.95 16.45 5.66
CA ARG A 67 36.14 15.02 5.95
C ARG A 67 35.20 14.55 7.07
N MET A 68 33.96 15.03 7.12
CA MET A 68 32.97 14.47 8.01
C MET A 68 32.57 13.12 7.42
N GLU A 69 33.06 12.06 8.03
CA GLU A 69 32.58 10.72 7.74
C GLU A 69 31.13 10.60 8.22
N TYR A 70 30.38 9.63 7.70
CA TYR A 70 29.00 9.39 8.16
C TYR A 70 28.92 9.22 9.69
N ASP A 71 29.98 8.69 10.29
CA ASP A 71 30.16 8.51 11.74
C ASP A 71 30.34 9.83 12.52
N ASP A 72 30.67 10.94 11.83
CA ASP A 72 30.83 12.27 12.43
C ASP A 72 29.50 13.05 12.48
N LEU A 73 28.45 12.57 11.80
CA LEU A 73 27.14 13.21 11.82
C LEU A 73 26.50 13.06 13.21
N PRO A 74 25.88 14.12 13.75
CA PRO A 74 25.30 14.07 15.09
C PRO A 74 24.27 12.96 15.17
N ASP A 75 24.29 12.22 16.28
CA ASP A 75 23.25 11.25 16.55
C ASP A 75 21.88 11.93 16.53
N TRP A 76 20.97 11.33 15.77
CA TRP A 76 19.58 11.77 15.72
C TRP A 76 19.01 11.96 17.11
N SER A 77 18.36 13.10 17.28
CA SER A 77 17.60 13.43 18.47
C SER A 77 16.22 13.95 18.07
N PRO A 78 15.20 13.81 18.94
CA PRO A 78 13.88 14.37 18.69
C PRO A 78 13.88 15.88 18.41
N ASP A 79 14.89 16.60 18.92
CA ASP A 79 15.05 18.05 18.74
C ASP A 79 15.45 18.44 17.31
N LEU A 80 15.96 17.49 16.53
CA LEU A 80 16.31 17.69 15.11
C LEU A 80 15.12 17.52 14.17
N VAL A 81 13.99 16.99 14.67
CA VAL A 81 12.79 16.77 13.85
C VAL A 81 12.15 18.11 13.52
N SER A 82 11.86 18.34 12.24
CA SER A 82 11.22 19.57 11.81
C SER A 82 9.85 19.74 12.42
N ARG A 83 9.51 21.01 12.69
CA ARG A 83 8.19 21.38 13.17
C ARG A 83 7.09 20.96 12.18
N THR A 84 7.36 21.02 10.88
CA THR A 84 6.40 20.59 9.84
C THR A 84 6.10 19.11 9.95
N SER A 85 7.11 18.26 10.16
CA SER A 85 6.90 16.83 10.36
C SER A 85 6.18 16.52 11.66
N GLN A 86 6.51 17.22 12.75
CA GLN A 86 5.78 17.10 14.02
C GLN A 86 4.30 17.50 13.90
N GLU A 87 3.99 18.57 13.16
CA GLU A 87 2.61 19.04 12.96
C GLU A 87 1.79 18.11 12.05
N ARG A 88 2.43 17.47 11.06
CA ARG A 88 1.77 16.51 10.15
C ARG A 88 1.54 15.14 10.79
N LEU A 89 2.43 14.75 11.68
CA LEU A 89 2.42 13.43 12.29
C LEU A 89 1.33 13.33 13.38
N GLN A 90 0.20 12.71 13.03
CA GLN A 90 -0.82 12.34 14.01
C GLN A 90 -0.56 10.94 14.53
N VAL A 91 -0.15 10.83 15.80
CA VAL A 91 0.08 9.55 16.47
C VAL A 91 -1.00 9.31 17.52
N GLN A 92 -1.54 8.10 17.54
CA GLN A 92 -2.49 7.64 18.54
C GLN A 92 -1.98 6.33 19.16
N SER A 93 -2.41 6.05 20.40
CA SER A 93 -2.30 4.70 20.97
C SER A 93 -3.11 3.71 20.14
N ILE A 94 -2.81 2.41 20.28
CA ILE A 94 -3.51 1.33 19.56
C ILE A 94 -5.04 1.47 19.69
N PRO A 95 -5.75 1.85 18.61
CA PRO A 95 -7.20 2.03 18.66
C PRO A 95 -7.92 0.69 18.79
N SER A 96 -9.12 0.70 19.38
CA SER A 96 -9.99 -0.47 19.32
C SER A 96 -10.54 -0.68 17.90
N LEU A 97 -11.04 -1.88 17.60
CA LEU A 97 -11.67 -2.16 16.30
C LEU A 97 -12.84 -1.21 16.02
N THR A 98 -13.66 -0.89 17.03
CA THR A 98 -14.76 0.07 16.91
C THR A 98 -14.26 1.50 16.69
N ALA A 99 -13.14 1.90 17.30
CA ALA A 99 -12.56 3.21 17.03
C ALA A 99 -12.03 3.29 15.58
N LEU A 100 -11.40 2.22 15.08
CA LEU A 100 -10.91 2.15 13.70
C LEU A 100 -12.03 2.34 12.66
N THR A 101 -13.23 1.83 12.90
CA THR A 101 -14.35 1.99 11.95
C THR A 101 -14.82 3.43 11.84
N GLN A 102 -14.63 4.24 12.88
CA GLN A 102 -15.11 5.62 12.97
C GLN A 102 -14.07 6.66 12.54
N MET A 103 -12.83 6.26 12.26
CA MET A 103 -11.77 7.20 11.88
C MET A 103 -12.03 7.82 10.50
N ASN A 104 -11.83 9.14 10.42
CA ASN A 104 -11.87 9.85 9.14
C ASN A 104 -10.51 9.76 8.45
N LEU A 105 -10.36 8.75 7.59
CA LEU A 105 -9.11 8.44 6.90
C LEU A 105 -9.12 8.99 5.45
N PRO A 106 -7.94 9.30 4.88
CA PRO A 106 -7.85 9.74 3.49
C PRO A 106 -8.40 8.68 2.54
N SER A 107 -9.13 9.12 1.51
CA SER A 107 -9.62 8.20 0.48
C SER A 107 -8.44 7.51 -0.22
N PRO A 108 -8.55 6.21 -0.53
CA PRO A 108 -7.49 5.51 -1.24
C PRO A 108 -7.27 6.15 -2.61
N PRO A 109 -6.01 6.19 -3.12
CA PRO A 109 -5.77 6.71 -4.45
C PRO A 109 -6.48 5.84 -5.49
N PRO A 110 -6.86 6.40 -6.65
CA PRO A 110 -7.41 5.61 -7.73
C PRO A 110 -6.42 4.50 -8.11
N PRO A 111 -6.92 3.33 -8.53
CA PRO A 111 -6.05 2.21 -8.85
C PRO A 111 -5.00 2.61 -9.89
N SER A 112 -3.75 2.27 -9.56
CA SER A 112 -2.71 1.82 -10.49
C SER A 112 -3.21 1.58 -11.92
N PRO A 113 -3.17 2.50 -12.89
CA PRO A 113 -3.71 2.17 -14.20
C PRO A 113 -2.94 1.06 -14.91
N GLY A 114 -1.70 0.82 -14.50
CA GLY A 114 -0.94 -0.35 -14.92
C GLY A 114 -1.21 -1.61 -14.12
N GLN A 115 -1.71 -1.52 -12.88
CA GLN A 115 -1.78 -2.65 -11.92
C GLN A 115 -0.49 -3.49 -11.84
N GLY A 116 0.68 -2.83 -11.99
CA GLY A 116 2.00 -3.50 -12.06
C GLY A 116 2.39 -4.04 -13.45
N TYR A 117 1.53 -3.90 -14.47
CA TYR A 117 1.82 -4.22 -15.86
C TYR A 117 2.36 -2.99 -16.61
N THR A 118 3.65 -3.02 -16.92
CA THR A 118 4.36 -1.93 -17.64
C THR A 118 3.71 -1.58 -18.97
N LYS A 119 3.18 -2.57 -19.71
CA LYS A 119 2.50 -2.34 -21.00
C LYS A 119 1.20 -1.56 -20.84
N VAL A 120 0.38 -1.92 -19.85
CA VAL A 120 -0.90 -1.25 -19.59
C VAL A 120 -0.64 0.17 -19.10
N TYR A 121 0.36 0.36 -18.24
CA TYR A 121 0.80 1.68 -17.81
C TYR A 121 1.29 2.54 -18.98
N ALA A 122 2.14 2.00 -19.86
CA ALA A 122 2.64 2.72 -21.04
C ALA A 122 1.49 3.17 -21.95
N LEU A 123 0.50 2.30 -22.19
CA LEU A 123 -0.70 2.64 -22.96
C LEU A 123 -1.52 3.74 -22.28
N GLN A 124 -1.70 3.67 -20.96
CA GLN A 124 -2.50 4.66 -20.24
C GLN A 124 -1.77 6.01 -20.08
N ARG A 125 -0.44 6.00 -19.94
CA ARG A 125 0.41 7.19 -20.06
C ARG A 125 0.28 7.82 -21.45
N GLN A 126 0.34 7.01 -22.50
CA GLN A 126 0.16 7.48 -23.87
C GLN A 126 -1.22 8.11 -24.07
N ARG A 127 -2.28 7.50 -23.51
CA ARG A 127 -3.64 8.08 -23.51
C ARG A 127 -3.70 9.42 -22.79
N LYS A 128 -3.10 9.54 -21.60
CA LYS A 128 -3.04 10.82 -20.86
C LYS A 128 -2.24 11.90 -21.61
N GLN A 129 -1.13 11.53 -22.25
CA GLN A 129 -0.37 12.47 -23.08
C GLN A 129 -1.20 12.96 -24.26
N HIS A 130 -1.94 12.05 -24.92
CA HIS A 130 -2.86 12.39 -25.99
C HIS A 130 -4.02 13.27 -25.49
N GLU A 131 -4.55 13.02 -24.29
CA GLU A 131 -5.61 13.81 -23.66
C GLU A 131 -5.14 15.25 -23.36
N ILE A 132 -3.95 15.42 -22.79
CA ILE A 132 -3.35 16.75 -22.57
C ILE A 132 -3.13 17.49 -23.89
N ILE A 133 -2.58 16.80 -24.90
CA ILE A 133 -2.39 17.39 -26.23
C ILE A 133 -3.75 17.78 -26.81
N ARG A 134 -4.76 16.92 -26.72
CA ARG A 134 -6.11 17.20 -27.17
C ARG A 134 -6.68 18.45 -26.50
N GLU A 135 -6.67 18.55 -25.17
CA GLU A 135 -7.16 19.73 -24.45
C GLU A 135 -6.46 21.03 -24.91
N GLN A 136 -5.15 20.97 -25.15
CA GLN A 136 -4.38 22.12 -25.64
C GLN A 136 -4.67 22.46 -27.11
N VAL A 137 -4.87 21.45 -27.96
CA VAL A 137 -5.30 21.60 -29.36
C VAL A 137 -6.69 22.23 -29.41
N GLU A 138 -7.64 21.73 -28.61
CA GLU A 138 -9.00 22.26 -28.51
C GLU A 138 -8.99 23.73 -28.08
N ALA A 139 -8.26 24.07 -27.01
CA ALA A 139 -8.13 25.43 -26.53
C ALA A 139 -7.54 26.39 -27.59
N SER A 140 -6.57 25.90 -28.38
CA SER A 140 -5.92 26.71 -29.43
C SER A 140 -6.81 26.87 -30.66
N ALA A 141 -7.47 25.78 -31.10
CA ALA A 141 -8.34 25.75 -32.27
C ALA A 141 -9.64 26.53 -32.07
N LEU A 142 -10.18 26.58 -30.83
CA LEU A 142 -11.47 27.20 -30.51
C LEU A 142 -11.62 28.64 -31.05
N SER A 143 -10.53 29.42 -31.00
CA SER A 143 -10.52 30.82 -31.44
C SER A 143 -10.56 31.00 -32.97
N ARG A 144 -10.04 30.01 -33.72
CA ARG A 144 -9.85 30.09 -35.17
C ARG A 144 -11.00 29.45 -35.97
N LEU A 145 -11.68 28.48 -35.36
CA LEU A 145 -12.75 27.72 -36.01
C LEU A 145 -13.90 28.54 -36.58
N PRO A 146 -14.41 29.61 -35.93
CA PRO A 146 -15.47 30.43 -36.52
C PRO A 146 -15.05 31.08 -37.83
N ALA A 147 -13.78 31.49 -37.95
CA ALA A 147 -13.24 32.09 -39.17
C ALA A 147 -13.14 31.05 -40.30
N ILE A 148 -12.68 29.84 -39.98
CA ILE A 148 -12.58 28.73 -40.93
C ILE A 148 -13.98 28.30 -41.42
N GLN A 149 -14.96 28.22 -40.52
CA GLN A 149 -16.33 27.84 -40.86
C GLN A 149 -17.00 28.83 -41.83
N ALA A 150 -16.65 30.11 -41.73
CA ALA A 150 -17.19 31.19 -42.55
C ALA A 150 -16.67 31.21 -44.01
N LEU A 151 -15.61 30.43 -44.33
CA LEU A 151 -15.07 30.38 -45.68
C LEU A 151 -16.08 29.76 -46.68
N PRO A 152 -16.16 30.28 -47.93
CA PRO A 152 -17.14 29.83 -48.92
C PRO A 152 -16.76 28.52 -49.63
N SER A 153 -15.47 28.28 -49.84
CA SER A 153 -14.94 27.14 -50.60
C SER A 153 -14.47 26.01 -49.69
N TRP A 154 -14.63 24.75 -50.12
CA TRP A 154 -14.08 23.60 -49.40
C TRP A 154 -12.55 23.56 -49.45
N GLU A 155 -11.95 23.96 -50.57
CA GLU A 155 -10.49 24.04 -50.73
C GLU A 155 -9.90 25.08 -49.76
N GLU A 156 -10.54 26.24 -49.63
CA GLU A 156 -10.11 27.28 -48.69
C GLU A 156 -10.24 26.83 -47.23
N LYS A 157 -11.28 26.04 -46.91
CA LYS A 157 -11.42 25.43 -45.58
C LYS A 157 -10.33 24.42 -45.29
N GLN A 158 -9.95 23.63 -46.29
CA GLN A 158 -8.89 22.64 -46.13
C GLN A 158 -7.54 23.33 -45.91
N ASP A 159 -7.19 24.31 -46.76
CA ASP A 159 -5.94 25.08 -46.62
C ASP A 159 -5.87 25.78 -45.24
N ALA A 160 -6.98 26.34 -44.77
CA ALA A 160 -7.04 26.98 -43.45
C ALA A 160 -6.95 25.99 -42.28
N VAL A 161 -7.38 24.73 -42.45
CA VAL A 161 -7.20 23.67 -41.44
C VAL A 161 -5.75 23.19 -41.42
N ASP A 162 -5.10 23.06 -42.58
CA ASP A 162 -3.69 22.70 -42.67
C ASP A 162 -2.80 23.80 -42.06
N GLU A 163 -3.08 25.08 -42.32
CA GLU A 163 -2.42 26.22 -41.66
C GLU A 163 -2.64 26.21 -40.14
N LEU A 164 -3.88 25.92 -39.70
CA LEU A 164 -4.20 25.78 -38.27
C LEU A 164 -3.41 24.65 -37.62
N PHE A 165 -3.26 23.51 -38.29
CA PHE A 165 -2.46 22.38 -37.82
C PHE A 165 -0.99 22.78 -37.62
N GLU A 166 -0.36 23.42 -38.62
CA GLU A 166 1.04 23.85 -38.52
C GLU A 166 1.25 24.88 -37.40
N GLU A 167 0.32 25.85 -37.26
CA GLU A 167 0.37 26.86 -36.19
C GLU A 167 0.27 26.21 -34.80
N ILE A 168 -0.71 25.32 -34.60
CA ILE A 168 -0.90 24.61 -33.33
C ILE A 168 0.29 23.70 -33.04
N GLU A 169 0.78 22.93 -34.00
CA GLU A 169 1.94 22.05 -33.80
C GLU A 169 3.15 22.87 -33.35
N PHE A 170 3.43 24.00 -34.01
CA PHE A 170 4.54 24.88 -33.66
C PHE A 170 4.38 25.49 -32.26
N GLN A 171 3.18 26.00 -31.93
CA GLN A 171 2.88 26.58 -30.63
C GLN A 171 3.00 25.56 -29.50
N LEU A 172 2.44 24.35 -29.68
CA LEU A 172 2.49 23.30 -28.68
C LEU A 172 3.90 22.72 -28.49
N LYS A 173 4.69 22.67 -29.56
CA LYS A 173 6.10 22.28 -29.50
C LYS A 173 6.95 23.29 -28.71
N ALA A 174 6.62 24.58 -28.82
CA ALA A 174 7.27 25.64 -28.05
C ALA A 174 6.83 25.63 -26.57
N SER A 175 5.55 25.35 -26.28
CA SER A 175 5.03 25.33 -24.91
C SER A 175 5.39 24.07 -24.12
N ASN A 176 5.54 22.92 -24.80
CA ASN A 176 5.86 21.64 -24.18
C ASN A 176 7.10 21.00 -24.83
N PRO A 177 8.33 21.44 -24.48
CA PRO A 177 9.55 20.99 -25.16
C PRO A 177 9.77 19.47 -25.06
N VAL A 178 9.38 18.85 -23.93
CA VAL A 178 9.54 17.40 -23.72
C VAL A 178 8.62 16.60 -24.64
N LEU A 179 7.35 16.99 -24.79
CA LEU A 179 6.40 16.30 -25.66
C LEU A 179 6.66 16.61 -27.13
N GLY A 180 7.05 17.85 -27.45
CA GLY A 180 7.38 18.30 -28.80
C GLY A 180 8.60 17.61 -29.43
N MET A 181 9.46 16.99 -28.61
CA MET A 181 10.57 16.14 -29.08
C MET A 181 10.14 14.70 -29.41
N HIS A 182 8.90 14.30 -29.10
CA HIS A 182 8.45 12.94 -29.36
C HIS A 182 8.29 12.68 -30.88
N PRO A 183 8.78 11.56 -31.43
CA PRO A 183 8.72 11.30 -32.88
C PRO A 183 7.31 11.26 -33.47
N ARG A 184 6.31 10.97 -32.62
CA ARG A 184 4.89 10.89 -32.99
C ARG A 184 4.07 12.11 -32.57
N PHE A 185 4.73 13.21 -32.20
CA PHE A 185 4.04 14.40 -31.71
C PHE A 185 3.08 14.98 -32.77
N GLY A 186 3.54 15.16 -34.01
CA GLY A 186 2.70 15.63 -35.12
C GLY A 186 1.47 14.73 -35.35
N GLU A 187 1.64 13.39 -35.33
CA GLU A 187 0.52 12.44 -35.46
C GLU A 187 -0.51 12.61 -34.33
N TRP A 188 -0.08 12.95 -33.12
CA TRP A 188 -0.99 13.17 -31.98
C TRP A 188 -1.76 14.48 -32.11
N VAL A 189 -1.10 15.55 -32.57
CA VAL A 189 -1.74 16.84 -32.83
C VAL A 189 -2.76 16.72 -33.96
N GLU A 190 -2.40 16.06 -35.06
CA GLU A 190 -3.28 15.83 -36.22
C GLU A 190 -4.54 15.07 -35.80
N LYS A 191 -4.34 13.95 -35.10
CA LYS A 191 -5.44 13.12 -34.61
C LYS A 191 -6.34 13.85 -33.60
N ALA A 192 -5.76 14.61 -32.68
CA ALA A 192 -6.52 15.39 -31.72
C ALA A 192 -7.36 16.49 -32.41
N LEU A 193 -6.78 17.17 -33.41
CA LEU A 193 -7.49 18.18 -34.20
C LEU A 193 -8.63 17.53 -35.00
N GLU A 194 -8.39 16.38 -35.61
CA GLU A 194 -9.41 15.61 -36.32
C GLU A 194 -10.56 15.20 -35.40
N GLU A 195 -10.27 14.61 -34.23
CA GLU A 195 -11.27 14.22 -33.23
C GLU A 195 -12.10 15.43 -32.77
N TYR A 196 -11.46 16.59 -32.58
CA TYR A 196 -12.13 17.81 -32.18
C TYR A 196 -13.06 18.36 -33.28
N LEU A 197 -12.59 18.45 -34.53
CA LEU A 197 -13.40 18.88 -35.68
C LEU A 197 -14.62 17.98 -35.88
N GLN A 198 -14.44 16.66 -35.75
CA GLN A 198 -15.53 15.69 -35.80
C GLN A 198 -16.53 15.90 -34.65
N SER A 199 -16.05 16.26 -33.45
CA SER A 199 -16.92 16.52 -32.30
C SER A 199 -17.79 17.76 -32.50
N ILE A 200 -17.24 18.84 -33.08
CA ILE A 200 -17.99 20.05 -33.42
C ILE A 200 -19.04 19.77 -34.49
N GLN A 201 -18.69 19.00 -35.52
CA GLN A 201 -19.62 18.62 -36.58
C GLN A 201 -20.81 17.81 -36.01
N LYS A 202 -20.57 16.95 -35.02
CA LYS A 202 -21.60 16.20 -34.30
C LYS A 202 -22.39 17.07 -33.30
N ALA A 203 -21.74 17.99 -32.61
CA ALA A 203 -22.39 18.90 -31.66
C ALA A 203 -23.32 19.90 -32.35
N GLY A 204 -22.97 20.35 -33.57
CA GLY A 204 -23.87 21.14 -34.42
C GLY A 204 -25.16 20.41 -34.81
N LEU A 205 -25.21 19.08 -34.67
CA LEU A 205 -26.41 18.25 -34.90
C LEU A 205 -27.20 17.96 -33.61
N ASN A 206 -26.60 18.12 -32.42
CA ASN A 206 -27.18 17.70 -31.13
C ASN A 206 -27.03 18.78 -30.04
N ALA A 207 -27.48 20.00 -30.31
CA ALA A 207 -27.42 21.10 -29.35
C ALA A 207 -28.51 21.00 -28.26
N THR A 208 -28.28 20.19 -27.22
CA THR A 208 -29.03 20.29 -25.95
C THR A 208 -28.17 19.92 -24.73
N SER A 209 -27.79 20.97 -23.97
CA SER A 209 -27.47 21.04 -22.53
C SER A 209 -26.52 20.00 -21.88
N THR A 210 -25.36 20.48 -21.44
CA THR A 210 -24.63 19.90 -20.29
C THR A 210 -24.24 21.02 -19.33
N SER A 211 -24.81 20.98 -18.13
CA SER A 211 -24.54 21.85 -16.99
C SER A 211 -23.37 21.30 -16.17
N GLU A 212 -22.40 22.16 -15.86
CA GLU A 212 -21.26 21.86 -14.99
C GLU A 212 -21.71 21.72 -13.52
N GLU A 213 -21.66 20.50 -12.97
CA GLU A 213 -21.81 20.24 -11.54
C GLU A 213 -20.49 20.57 -10.82
N ASN A 214 -20.43 21.73 -10.17
CA ASN A 214 -19.45 22.02 -9.12
C ASN A 214 -19.76 21.15 -7.90
N LYS A 215 -19.09 20.00 -7.77
CA LYS A 215 -19.17 19.14 -6.59
C LYS A 215 -18.23 19.65 -5.51
N ASP A 216 -18.81 19.98 -4.36
CA ASP A 216 -18.10 20.19 -3.09
C ASP A 216 -17.13 19.02 -2.87
N LYS A 217 -15.83 19.30 -2.89
CA LYS A 217 -14.82 18.27 -2.63
C LYS A 217 -14.96 17.86 -1.16
N PRO A 218 -15.24 16.58 -0.86
CA PRO A 218 -15.29 16.11 0.53
C PRO A 218 -13.96 16.43 1.22
N GLN A 219 -14.01 16.90 2.46
CA GLN A 219 -12.81 17.15 3.26
C GLN A 219 -12.00 15.84 3.36
N GLU A 220 -10.79 15.84 2.82
CA GLU A 220 -9.90 14.69 2.87
C GLU A 220 -9.48 14.44 4.33
N GLY A 221 -9.65 13.21 4.82
CA GLY A 221 -9.18 12.80 6.13
C GLY A 221 -7.66 12.85 6.25
N ILE A 222 -7.14 13.06 7.46
CA ILE A 222 -5.70 13.16 7.73
C ILE A 222 -5.15 11.76 8.05
N PRO A 223 -4.02 11.32 7.45
CA PRO A 223 -3.39 10.05 7.82
C PRO A 223 -2.99 10.00 9.30
N VAL A 224 -3.33 8.90 9.97
CA VAL A 224 -3.05 8.65 11.39
C VAL A 224 -2.11 7.46 11.53
N PHE A 225 -1.16 7.55 12.44
CA PHE A 225 -0.29 6.45 12.85
C PHE A 225 -0.75 5.90 14.20
N MET A 226 -0.83 4.58 14.32
CA MET A 226 -0.90 3.94 15.63
C MET A 226 0.51 3.60 16.10
N ASP A 227 0.84 3.95 17.35
CA ASP A 227 2.07 3.49 18.00
C ASP A 227 1.81 2.18 18.73
N CYS A 228 2.56 1.15 18.36
CA CYS A 228 2.46 -0.18 18.97
C CYS A 228 3.37 -0.36 20.18
N TYR A 229 4.29 0.57 20.43
CA TYR A 229 5.21 0.48 21.57
C TYR A 229 4.47 0.68 22.89
N SER A 230 4.80 -0.14 23.89
CA SER A 230 4.38 0.02 25.28
C SER A 230 5.60 0.19 26.17
N ASP A 231 5.47 0.89 27.30
CA ASP A 231 6.53 0.96 28.32
C ASP A 231 6.95 -0.41 28.87
N LYS A 232 6.13 -1.45 28.65
CA LYS A 232 6.47 -2.84 28.97
C LYS A 232 7.44 -3.45 27.98
N ASP A 233 7.49 -2.95 26.76
CA ASP A 233 8.46 -3.35 25.75
C ASP A 233 9.79 -2.69 26.11
N GLY A 234 10.82 -3.50 26.38
CA GLY A 234 12.15 -2.95 26.63
C GLY A 234 12.65 -2.17 25.40
N PRO A 235 13.53 -1.16 25.56
CA PRO A 235 14.03 -0.37 24.43
C PRO A 235 14.83 -1.19 23.41
N GLU A 236 15.37 -2.34 23.82
CA GLU A 236 16.07 -3.29 22.96
C GLU A 236 15.11 -4.22 22.19
N GLN A 237 13.84 -4.27 22.58
CA GLN A 237 12.86 -5.13 21.95
C GLN A 237 12.39 -4.50 20.64
N LEU A 238 12.82 -5.11 19.52
CA LEU A 238 12.50 -4.54 18.22
C LEU A 238 11.01 -4.64 17.86
N VAL A 239 10.38 -5.77 18.15
CA VAL A 239 8.97 -6.00 17.85
C VAL A 239 8.13 -5.87 19.12
N PRO A 240 7.13 -4.97 19.16
CA PRO A 240 6.25 -4.83 20.31
C PRO A 240 5.58 -6.14 20.72
N SER A 241 5.44 -6.37 22.03
CA SER A 241 4.82 -7.59 22.58
C SER A 241 3.38 -7.79 22.10
N ILE A 242 2.67 -6.70 21.82
CA ILE A 242 1.31 -6.73 21.28
C ILE A 242 1.23 -7.35 19.88
N LEU A 243 2.35 -7.49 19.17
CA LEU A 243 2.43 -8.11 17.84
C LEU A 243 3.09 -9.50 17.84
N HIS A 244 3.43 -10.05 19.01
CA HIS A 244 3.98 -11.41 19.14
C HIS A 244 3.09 -12.44 18.40
N PRO A 245 3.62 -13.38 17.59
CA PRO A 245 5.03 -13.76 17.44
C PRO A 245 5.73 -13.14 16.22
N LEU A 246 5.32 -11.95 15.78
CA LEU A 246 6.04 -11.25 14.71
C LEU A 246 7.52 -11.08 15.09
N ALA A 247 8.42 -11.45 14.18
CA ALA A 247 9.86 -11.43 14.41
C ALA A 247 10.60 -11.00 13.14
N ILE A 248 11.83 -10.51 13.32
CA ILE A 248 12.76 -10.25 12.22
C ILE A 248 13.09 -11.58 11.55
N ASN A 249 13.06 -11.62 10.22
CA ASN A 249 13.65 -12.73 9.50
C ASN A 249 15.04 -12.31 9.03
N PRO A 250 16.11 -12.95 9.53
CA PRO A 250 17.47 -12.62 9.09
C PRO A 250 17.70 -12.89 7.60
N ARG A 251 16.79 -13.62 6.93
CA ARG A 251 16.83 -13.82 5.48
C ARG A 251 16.15 -12.70 4.67
N GLY A 252 15.74 -11.60 5.31
CA GLY A 252 15.27 -10.38 4.63
C GLY A 252 13.88 -10.49 4.01
N THR A 253 13.02 -11.39 4.48
CA THR A 253 11.73 -11.68 3.82
C THR A 253 10.48 -11.38 4.65
N ASN A 254 10.57 -11.24 5.97
CA ASN A 254 9.41 -10.78 6.74
C ASN A 254 9.26 -9.30 6.45
N GLY A 255 8.14 -8.92 5.83
CA GLY A 255 7.96 -7.64 5.16
C GLY A 255 8.61 -6.44 5.86
N ASN A 256 9.09 -5.50 5.05
CA ASN A 256 9.93 -4.34 5.36
C ASN A 256 9.48 -3.44 6.54
N MET A 257 8.32 -3.71 7.16
CA MET A 257 7.85 -3.03 8.37
C MET A 257 8.77 -3.23 9.57
N VAL A 258 9.26 -4.46 9.82
CA VAL A 258 10.15 -4.70 10.97
C VAL A 258 11.54 -4.10 10.71
N GLU A 259 11.98 -4.15 9.45
CA GLU A 259 13.22 -3.51 8.98
C GLU A 259 13.17 -1.98 9.18
N GLU A 260 12.03 -1.33 8.89
CA GLU A 260 11.84 0.10 9.19
C GLU A 260 12.12 0.40 10.68
N TRP A 261 11.61 -0.44 11.58
CA TRP A 261 11.82 -0.25 13.02
C TRP A 261 13.24 -0.54 13.48
N GLU A 262 13.97 -1.40 12.76
CA GLU A 262 15.39 -1.71 13.00
C GLU A 262 16.26 -0.52 12.63
N LEU A 263 15.96 0.06 11.47
CA LEU A 263 16.64 1.20 10.89
C LEU A 263 16.30 2.52 11.60
N ALA A 264 15.14 2.63 12.24
CA ALA A 264 14.76 3.80 13.00
C ALA A 264 15.77 4.10 14.12
N ALA A 265 16.24 5.34 14.18
CA ALA A 265 17.04 5.84 15.31
C ALA A 265 16.21 5.88 16.60
N HIS A 266 14.93 6.23 16.50
CA HIS A 266 14.01 6.25 17.63
C HIS A 266 13.56 4.82 18.01
N LYS A 267 14.35 4.14 18.85
CA LYS A 267 14.13 2.72 19.20
C LYS A 267 12.77 2.43 19.84
N THR A 268 12.17 3.38 20.54
CA THR A 268 10.84 3.21 21.16
C THR A 268 9.66 3.62 20.27
N SER A 269 9.89 4.04 19.02
CA SER A 269 8.79 4.34 18.10
C SER A 269 8.55 3.13 17.20
N LYS A 270 7.33 2.58 17.27
CA LYS A 270 6.92 1.38 16.52
C LYS A 270 5.58 1.64 15.88
N ARG A 271 5.59 2.55 14.92
CA ARG A 271 4.38 3.11 14.31
C ARG A 271 3.95 2.33 13.08
N ILE A 272 2.63 2.25 12.89
CA ILE A 272 2.01 1.73 11.68
C ILE A 272 0.95 2.73 11.23
N MET A 273 0.98 3.12 9.95
CA MET A 273 -0.05 3.99 9.37
C MET A 273 -1.39 3.25 9.28
N ILE A 274 -2.44 3.84 9.84
CA ILE A 274 -3.82 3.37 9.71
C ILE A 274 -4.37 3.86 8.37
N ARG A 275 -4.93 2.92 7.60
CA ARG A 275 -5.42 3.17 6.24
C ARG A 275 -6.86 2.71 6.08
N THR A 276 -7.51 3.16 5.02
CA THR A 276 -8.89 2.76 4.70
C THR A 276 -9.04 1.24 4.53
N SER A 277 -7.99 0.52 4.11
CA SER A 277 -7.99 -0.95 4.10
C SER A 277 -8.10 -1.53 5.52
N THR A 278 -7.38 -0.97 6.48
CA THR A 278 -7.46 -1.37 7.90
C THR A 278 -8.85 -1.07 8.46
N GLN A 279 -9.42 0.11 8.16
CA GLN A 279 -10.80 0.45 8.53
C GLN A 279 -11.81 -0.54 7.97
N ARG A 280 -11.71 -0.92 6.69
CA ARG A 280 -12.61 -1.91 6.07
C ARG A 280 -12.52 -3.29 6.73
N ILE A 281 -11.32 -3.75 7.08
CA ILE A 281 -11.14 -5.01 7.81
C ILE A 281 -11.78 -4.90 9.21
N ALA A 282 -11.55 -3.80 9.91
CA ALA A 282 -12.13 -3.57 11.23
C ALA A 282 -13.67 -3.51 11.18
N SER A 283 -14.27 -2.89 10.16
CA SER A 283 -15.72 -2.88 9.94
C SER A 283 -16.25 -4.30 9.75
N ALA A 284 -15.63 -5.08 8.87
CA ALA A 284 -16.03 -6.48 8.64
C ALA A 284 -15.97 -7.35 9.91
N LEU A 285 -14.97 -7.11 10.77
CA LEU A 285 -14.82 -7.82 12.05
C LEU A 285 -15.82 -7.38 13.12
N THR A 286 -16.13 -6.07 13.19
CA THR A 286 -17.00 -5.48 14.22
C THR A 286 -18.47 -5.74 13.93
N GLU A 287 -18.85 -5.68 12.66
CA GLU A 287 -20.23 -5.95 12.22
C GLU A 287 -20.53 -7.46 12.17
N HIS A 288 -19.51 -8.32 12.34
CA HIS A 288 -19.59 -9.77 12.18
C HIS A 288 -20.16 -10.21 10.82
N THR A 289 -19.98 -9.36 9.80
CA THR A 289 -20.45 -9.61 8.43
C THR A 289 -19.57 -10.62 7.71
N ALA A 290 -18.29 -10.71 8.08
CA ALA A 290 -17.33 -11.62 7.47
C ALA A 290 -16.82 -12.66 8.47
N THR A 291 -16.88 -13.93 8.07
CA THR A 291 -16.18 -15.03 8.76
C THR A 291 -14.80 -15.28 8.18
N SER A 292 -14.56 -14.85 6.94
CA SER A 292 -13.29 -15.00 6.22
C SER A 292 -12.96 -13.70 5.48
N ILE A 293 -11.73 -13.22 5.63
CA ILE A 293 -11.24 -11.97 5.04
C ILE A 293 -9.93 -12.25 4.32
N LEU A 294 -9.85 -11.92 3.02
CA LEU A 294 -8.61 -11.96 2.26
C LEU A 294 -8.07 -10.56 1.99
N VAL A 295 -6.83 -10.32 2.39
CA VAL A 295 -6.07 -9.10 2.13
C VAL A 295 -5.13 -9.32 0.95
N SER A 296 -5.24 -8.47 -0.07
CA SER A 296 -4.37 -8.52 -1.25
C SER A 296 -3.82 -7.15 -1.65
N GLY A 297 -2.90 -7.13 -2.60
CA GLY A 297 -2.29 -5.91 -3.13
C GLY A 297 -0.87 -6.17 -3.62
N CYS A 298 -0.30 -5.22 -4.36
CA CYS A 298 1.04 -5.35 -4.94
C CYS A 298 2.14 -5.57 -3.87
N GLN A 299 3.29 -6.09 -4.29
CA GLN A 299 4.48 -6.21 -3.47
C GLN A 299 4.84 -4.88 -2.79
N GLY A 300 5.23 -4.92 -1.52
CA GLY A 300 5.67 -3.75 -0.75
C GLY A 300 4.58 -2.74 -0.37
N VAL A 301 3.30 -2.98 -0.67
CA VAL A 301 2.22 -1.99 -0.43
C VAL A 301 1.78 -1.85 1.04
N GLY A 302 2.24 -2.72 1.94
CA GLY A 302 1.88 -2.71 3.36
C GLY A 302 0.80 -3.71 3.78
N LYS A 303 0.73 -4.89 3.15
CA LYS A 303 -0.21 -5.97 3.52
C LYS A 303 0.04 -6.48 4.95
N THR A 304 1.28 -6.84 5.27
CA THR A 304 1.71 -7.25 6.61
C THR A 304 1.42 -6.18 7.65
N ALA A 305 1.66 -4.90 7.31
CA ALA A 305 1.35 -3.77 8.19
C ALA A 305 -0.15 -3.65 8.48
N ALA A 306 -1.02 -3.85 7.48
CA ALA A 306 -2.46 -3.87 7.67
C ALA A 306 -2.91 -5.05 8.56
N VAL A 307 -2.35 -6.25 8.37
CA VAL A 307 -2.65 -7.42 9.22
C VAL A 307 -2.17 -7.18 10.66
N ALA A 308 -0.94 -6.70 10.85
CA ALA A 308 -0.39 -6.37 12.15
C ALA A 308 -1.23 -5.30 12.87
N ALA A 309 -1.71 -4.29 12.14
CA ALA A 309 -2.61 -3.28 12.70
C ALA A 309 -3.92 -3.85 13.22
N ILE A 310 -4.52 -4.78 12.48
CA ILE A 310 -5.73 -5.47 12.90
C ILE A 310 -5.46 -6.41 14.08
N VAL A 311 -4.34 -7.13 14.09
CA VAL A 311 -3.94 -7.98 15.22
C VAL A 311 -3.81 -7.16 16.50
N ALA A 312 -3.08 -6.04 16.47
CA ALA A 312 -2.92 -5.17 17.63
C ALA A 312 -4.26 -4.61 18.12
N SER A 313 -5.08 -4.12 17.20
CA SER A 313 -6.38 -3.51 17.51
C SER A 313 -7.39 -4.55 18.02
N ALA A 314 -7.38 -5.77 17.48
CA ALA A 314 -8.21 -6.87 17.93
C ALA A 314 -7.84 -7.32 19.35
N ARG A 315 -6.53 -7.45 19.64
CA ARG A 315 -6.03 -7.74 21.00
C ARG A 315 -6.44 -6.66 21.99
N SER A 316 -6.28 -5.39 21.63
CA SER A 316 -6.74 -4.24 22.43
C SER A 316 -8.26 -4.25 22.67
N SER A 317 -9.03 -4.84 21.74
CA SER A 317 -10.48 -4.99 21.83
C SER A 317 -10.93 -6.28 22.56
N GLY A 318 -10.00 -7.06 23.12
CA GLY A 318 -10.30 -8.29 23.86
C GLY A 318 -10.53 -9.54 23.01
N TYR A 319 -10.11 -9.55 21.74
CA TYR A 319 -10.13 -10.75 20.91
C TYR A 319 -9.00 -11.69 21.31
N LEU A 320 -9.27 -12.99 21.25
CA LEU A 320 -8.23 -14.01 21.26
C LEU A 320 -7.67 -14.12 19.84
N VAL A 321 -6.38 -13.87 19.65
CA VAL A 321 -5.77 -13.83 18.31
C VAL A 321 -4.65 -14.86 18.19
N LEU A 322 -4.84 -15.84 17.32
CA LEU A 322 -3.78 -16.73 16.87
C LEU A 322 -3.16 -16.13 15.61
N TYR A 323 -1.96 -15.55 15.73
CA TYR A 323 -1.26 -14.88 14.63
C TYR A 323 -0.09 -15.72 14.10
N LEU A 324 -0.12 -16.00 12.80
CA LEU A 324 0.89 -16.74 12.05
C LEU A 324 1.53 -15.79 11.01
N PRO A 325 2.57 -15.02 11.38
CA PRO A 325 3.09 -13.91 10.58
C PRO A 325 3.96 -14.31 9.37
N ASN A 326 4.38 -15.58 9.26
CA ASN A 326 5.40 -15.98 8.29
C ASN A 326 5.00 -17.30 7.61
N GLY A 327 4.12 -17.22 6.63
CA GLY A 327 3.65 -18.39 5.87
C GLY A 327 4.78 -19.12 5.15
N ASP A 328 5.81 -18.42 4.66
CA ASP A 328 6.96 -19.04 4.00
C ASP A 328 7.82 -19.87 4.97
N GLN A 329 8.09 -19.37 6.17
CA GLN A 329 8.76 -20.17 7.20
C GLN A 329 7.92 -21.40 7.58
N LEU A 330 6.60 -21.24 7.67
CA LEU A 330 5.70 -22.36 7.95
C LEU A 330 5.64 -23.36 6.78
N HIS A 331 5.92 -22.90 5.57
CA HIS A 331 6.00 -23.72 4.37
C HIS A 331 7.33 -24.50 4.27
N GLN A 332 8.47 -23.87 4.62
CA GLN A 332 9.80 -24.44 4.41
C GLN A 332 10.41 -25.14 5.64
N ASN A 333 10.13 -24.67 6.86
CA ASN A 333 10.88 -25.08 8.07
C ASN A 333 10.16 -26.12 8.95
N GLY A 334 9.20 -26.85 8.36
CA GLY A 334 8.55 -27.96 9.03
C GLY A 334 9.36 -29.25 8.95
N PHE A 335 10.47 -29.32 9.69
CA PHE A 335 11.39 -30.46 9.65
C PHE A 335 10.79 -31.78 10.17
N TYR A 336 9.62 -31.75 10.82
CA TYR A 336 9.02 -32.90 11.48
C TYR A 336 7.51 -32.96 11.29
N VAL A 337 7.03 -34.00 10.62
CA VAL A 337 5.61 -34.27 10.38
C VAL A 337 5.29 -35.70 10.82
N GLU A 338 4.14 -35.87 11.47
CA GLU A 338 3.66 -37.18 11.93
C GLU A 338 2.24 -37.44 11.42
N PRO A 339 1.85 -38.69 11.14
CA PRO A 339 0.46 -39.03 10.88
C PRO A 339 -0.39 -38.78 12.12
N ASN A 340 -1.55 -38.15 11.93
CA ASN A 340 -2.48 -37.95 13.02
C ASN A 340 -3.04 -39.31 13.48
N PRO A 341 -2.98 -39.64 14.79
CA PRO A 341 -3.35 -40.97 15.28
C PRO A 341 -4.86 -41.26 15.18
N GLN A 342 -5.71 -40.24 15.06
CA GLN A 342 -7.16 -40.41 14.99
C GLN A 342 -7.73 -40.23 13.58
N LYS A 343 -7.20 -39.28 12.81
CA LYS A 343 -7.72 -38.88 11.51
C LYS A 343 -6.79 -39.39 10.41
N LYS A 344 -7.14 -40.53 9.81
CA LYS A 344 -6.38 -41.12 8.70
C LYS A 344 -6.22 -40.13 7.55
N GLY A 345 -4.99 -39.94 7.08
CA GLY A 345 -4.66 -39.02 5.99
C GLY A 345 -4.50 -37.56 6.42
N ILE A 346 -4.64 -37.26 7.71
CA ILE A 346 -4.27 -35.98 8.30
C ILE A 346 -2.91 -36.11 8.99
N PHE A 347 -2.14 -35.03 8.95
CA PHE A 347 -0.79 -34.96 9.48
C PHE A 347 -0.66 -33.80 10.46
N ASP A 348 0.15 -34.01 11.49
CA ASP A 348 0.44 -33.06 12.53
C ASP A 348 1.87 -32.51 12.36
N ILE A 349 2.10 -31.27 12.78
CA ILE A 349 3.43 -30.67 12.86
C ILE A 349 3.73 -30.32 14.32
N PRO A 350 4.17 -31.29 15.14
CA PRO A 350 4.22 -31.16 16.59
C PRO A 350 5.04 -29.98 17.09
N ILE A 351 6.22 -29.73 16.51
CA ILE A 351 7.13 -28.67 16.94
C ILE A 351 6.51 -27.28 16.69
N MET A 352 5.84 -27.10 15.55
CA MET A 352 5.24 -25.83 15.18
C MET A 352 3.97 -25.57 15.98
N SER A 353 3.17 -26.61 16.21
CA SER A 353 2.02 -26.53 17.12
C SER A 353 2.46 -26.21 18.56
N GLN A 354 3.60 -26.74 19.03
CA GLN A 354 4.14 -26.44 20.36
C GLN A 354 4.50 -24.96 20.49
N ARG A 355 5.16 -24.39 19.46
CA ARG A 355 5.48 -22.96 19.40
C ARG A 355 4.21 -22.12 19.36
N ALA A 356 3.24 -22.48 18.52
CA ALA A 356 1.95 -21.79 18.46
C ALA A 356 1.21 -21.83 19.82
N CYS A 357 1.26 -22.94 20.56
CA CYS A 357 0.74 -22.99 21.93
C CYS A 357 1.46 -22.01 22.87
N ASP A 358 2.79 -21.95 22.81
CA ASP A 358 3.58 -21.02 23.63
C ASP A 358 3.32 -19.56 23.27
N ASP A 359 3.26 -19.24 21.98
CA ASP A 359 2.99 -17.90 21.48
C ASP A 359 1.58 -17.43 21.86
N PHE A 360 0.60 -18.34 21.76
CA PHE A 360 -0.78 -18.04 22.11
C PHE A 360 -0.94 -17.83 23.63
N LEU A 361 -0.24 -18.63 24.45
CA LEU A 361 -0.20 -18.44 25.91
C LEU A 361 0.49 -17.13 26.29
N LYS A 362 1.66 -16.82 25.72
CA LYS A 362 2.39 -15.57 26.01
C LYS A 362 1.52 -14.34 25.78
N THR A 363 0.71 -14.38 24.73
CA THR A 363 -0.14 -13.25 24.34
C THR A 363 -1.43 -13.18 25.18
N HIS A 364 -2.09 -14.32 25.43
CA HIS A 364 -3.48 -14.34 25.88
C HIS A 364 -3.74 -15.13 27.18
N LYS A 365 -2.70 -15.48 27.96
CA LYS A 365 -2.89 -16.29 29.18
C LYS A 365 -3.90 -15.69 30.16
N SER A 366 -3.91 -14.37 30.34
CA SER A 366 -4.90 -13.67 31.17
C SER A 366 -6.30 -13.69 30.56
N ASP A 367 -6.39 -13.57 29.23
CA ASP A 367 -7.64 -13.49 28.50
C ASP A 367 -8.33 -14.84 28.38
N MET A 368 -7.62 -15.95 28.61
CA MET A 368 -8.20 -17.30 28.61
C MET A 368 -8.82 -17.71 29.95
N ILE A 369 -8.70 -16.89 30.99
CA ILE A 369 -9.28 -17.22 32.30
C ILE A 369 -10.80 -17.32 32.17
N GLY A 370 -11.35 -18.44 32.64
CA GLY A 370 -12.78 -18.75 32.60
C GLY A 370 -13.21 -19.63 31.43
N LEU A 371 -12.40 -19.73 30.37
CA LEU A 371 -12.71 -20.59 29.22
C LEU A 371 -12.36 -22.05 29.53
N ASN A 372 -13.36 -22.93 29.43
CA ASN A 372 -13.20 -24.36 29.66
C ASN A 372 -13.58 -25.14 28.40
N VAL A 373 -12.68 -26.03 27.97
CA VAL A 373 -12.88 -26.88 26.81
C VAL A 373 -13.54 -28.19 27.25
N PRO A 374 -14.74 -28.53 26.72
CA PRO A 374 -15.40 -29.78 27.05
C PRO A 374 -14.59 -30.97 26.57
N LYS A 375 -14.58 -32.04 27.38
CA LYS A 375 -13.90 -33.30 27.06
C LYS A 375 -14.35 -33.93 25.75
N GLY A 376 -15.61 -33.73 25.35
CA GLY A 376 -16.14 -34.18 24.07
C GLY A 376 -15.35 -33.64 22.88
N VAL A 377 -15.10 -32.32 22.87
CA VAL A 377 -14.32 -31.65 21.81
C VAL A 377 -12.89 -32.17 21.79
N ILE A 378 -12.26 -32.34 22.95
CA ILE A 378 -10.89 -32.85 23.09
C ILE A 378 -10.78 -34.30 22.58
N ALA A 379 -11.81 -35.12 22.80
CA ALA A 379 -11.84 -36.52 22.37
C ALA A 379 -11.82 -36.70 20.85
N GLU A 380 -12.20 -35.68 20.08
CA GLU A 380 -12.16 -35.67 18.62
C GLU A 380 -10.75 -35.46 18.04
N HIS A 381 -9.79 -35.07 18.90
CA HIS A 381 -8.41 -34.81 18.47
C HIS A 381 -7.37 -35.65 19.25
N LEU A 382 -7.69 -36.16 20.44
CA LEU A 382 -6.76 -36.96 21.27
C LEU A 382 -7.19 -38.43 21.38
N ALA A 383 -6.23 -39.35 21.24
CA ALA A 383 -6.43 -40.77 21.50
C ALA A 383 -6.85 -41.04 22.97
N LYS A 384 -7.53 -42.17 23.21
CA LYS A 384 -8.12 -42.48 24.53
C LYS A 384 -7.10 -42.48 25.68
N ASP A 385 -5.90 -43.00 25.42
CA ASP A 385 -4.79 -43.04 26.37
C ASP A 385 -4.19 -41.65 26.63
N GLN A 386 -4.07 -40.82 25.58
CA GLN A 386 -3.66 -39.43 25.68
C GLN A 386 -4.64 -38.61 26.53
N LEU A 387 -5.93 -38.87 26.32
CA LEU A 387 -7.03 -38.22 27.04
C LEU A 387 -7.02 -38.59 28.53
N GLN A 388 -6.81 -39.86 28.86
CA GLN A 388 -6.61 -40.28 30.25
C GLN A 388 -5.40 -39.60 30.91
N ARG A 389 -4.31 -39.38 30.17
CA ARG A 389 -3.13 -38.67 30.69
C ARG A 389 -3.36 -37.17 30.89
N LEU A 390 -4.14 -36.54 30.02
CA LEU A 390 -4.49 -35.11 30.12
C LEU A 390 -5.38 -34.84 31.34
N PHE A 391 -6.37 -35.71 31.59
CA PHE A 391 -7.33 -35.55 32.68
C PHE A 391 -6.87 -36.17 34.01
N ARG A 392 -5.75 -36.90 34.06
CA ARG A 392 -5.25 -37.55 35.29
C ARG A 392 -5.14 -36.60 36.48
N ASP A 393 -4.73 -35.37 36.22
CA ASP A 393 -4.48 -34.34 37.24
C ASP A 393 -5.56 -33.23 37.21
N ALA A 394 -6.62 -33.40 36.41
CA ALA A 394 -7.69 -32.42 36.31
C ALA A 394 -8.61 -32.50 37.54
N LYS A 395 -9.06 -31.33 38.03
CA LYS A 395 -10.03 -31.28 39.13
C LYS A 395 -11.44 -31.69 38.69
N ASP A 396 -11.72 -31.55 37.40
CA ASP A 396 -13.01 -31.86 36.77
C ASP A 396 -12.74 -32.78 35.57
N ASP A 397 -13.35 -33.96 35.58
CA ASP A 397 -13.19 -34.97 34.53
C ASP A 397 -13.99 -34.66 33.27
N SER A 398 -14.80 -33.59 33.26
CA SER A 398 -15.69 -33.23 32.15
C SER A 398 -15.15 -32.11 31.25
N GLN A 399 -14.25 -31.28 31.76
CA GLN A 399 -13.71 -30.11 31.05
C GLN A 399 -12.34 -29.73 31.59
N ILE A 400 -11.55 -29.04 30.78
CA ILE A 400 -10.23 -28.52 31.17
C ILE A 400 -10.15 -27.04 30.80
N ALA A 401 -9.52 -26.24 31.65
CA ALA A 401 -9.28 -24.83 31.33
C ALA A 401 -8.42 -24.71 30.06
N LEU A 402 -8.77 -23.78 29.16
CA LEU A 402 -8.10 -23.61 27.87
C LEU A 402 -6.60 -23.33 28.02
N ASN A 403 -6.22 -22.51 29.02
CA ASN A 403 -4.82 -22.24 29.33
C ASN A 403 -4.07 -23.50 29.78
N ALA A 404 -4.69 -24.38 30.58
CA ALA A 404 -4.10 -25.64 31.02
C ALA A 404 -3.94 -26.62 29.86
N LEU A 405 -4.89 -26.67 28.93
CA LEU A 405 -4.80 -27.48 27.71
C LEU A 405 -3.59 -27.04 26.84
N LEU A 406 -3.45 -25.73 26.62
CA LEU A 406 -2.32 -25.18 25.86
C LEU A 406 -0.99 -25.32 26.61
N ASP A 407 -0.98 -25.15 27.93
CA ASP A 407 0.24 -25.32 28.76
C ASP A 407 0.72 -26.78 28.70
N PHE A 408 -0.21 -27.73 28.68
CA PHE A 408 0.08 -29.15 28.50
C PHE A 408 0.67 -29.46 27.12
N GLY A 409 0.07 -28.90 26.06
CA GLY A 409 0.59 -29.01 24.69
C GLY A 409 1.97 -28.37 24.54
N ARG A 410 2.19 -27.19 25.13
CA ARG A 410 3.48 -26.51 25.19
C ARG A 410 4.54 -27.37 25.88
N GLY A 411 4.20 -28.07 26.97
CA GLY A 411 5.14 -28.89 27.71
C GLY A 411 5.50 -30.22 27.03
N ARG A 412 4.72 -30.69 26.05
CA ARG A 412 4.86 -32.04 25.47
C ARG A 412 4.61 -32.05 23.98
N ILE A 413 5.69 -32.20 23.19
CA ILE A 413 5.67 -32.17 21.72
C ILE A 413 4.56 -33.06 21.13
N ASN A 414 4.48 -34.32 21.55
CA ASN A 414 3.51 -35.30 21.00
C ASN A 414 2.04 -34.96 21.30
N PHE A 415 1.77 -34.02 22.19
CA PHE A 415 0.42 -33.54 22.51
C PHE A 415 0.15 -32.14 21.97
N ALA A 416 1.18 -31.45 21.45
CA ALA A 416 1.07 -30.06 21.04
C ALA A 416 0.05 -29.85 19.91
N ALA A 417 0.17 -30.63 18.83
CA ALA A 417 -0.76 -30.56 17.70
C ALA A 417 -2.21 -30.88 18.09
N PRO A 418 -2.52 -32.01 18.74
CA PRO A 418 -3.91 -32.30 19.09
C PRO A 418 -4.49 -31.34 20.14
N CYS A 419 -3.69 -30.83 21.09
CA CYS A 419 -4.15 -29.80 22.04
C CYS A 419 -4.45 -28.48 21.33
N LEU A 420 -3.60 -28.06 20.41
CA LEU A 420 -3.83 -26.83 19.62
C LEU A 420 -5.06 -26.97 18.74
N SER A 421 -5.23 -28.09 18.05
CA SER A 421 -6.40 -28.34 17.21
C SER A 421 -7.70 -28.38 18.01
N ALA A 422 -7.70 -29.02 19.18
CA ALA A 422 -8.86 -28.97 20.09
C ALA A 422 -9.16 -27.55 20.58
N ALA A 423 -8.12 -26.77 20.90
CA ALA A 423 -8.27 -25.36 21.27
C ALA A 423 -8.85 -24.51 20.12
N MET A 424 -8.33 -24.65 18.89
CA MET A 424 -8.83 -23.94 17.72
C MET A 424 -10.27 -24.33 17.38
N ASP A 425 -10.60 -25.62 17.39
CA ASP A 425 -11.94 -26.12 17.12
C ASP A 425 -12.95 -25.61 18.16
N TYR A 426 -12.57 -25.63 19.44
CA TYR A 426 -13.36 -25.03 20.52
C TYR A 426 -13.59 -23.52 20.30
N LEU A 427 -12.52 -22.77 20.02
CA LEU A 427 -12.56 -21.32 19.84
C LEU A 427 -13.34 -20.90 18.59
N MET A 428 -13.23 -21.65 17.50
CA MET A 428 -13.89 -21.34 16.24
C MET A 428 -15.37 -21.74 16.22
N TYR A 429 -15.74 -22.87 16.85
CA TYR A 429 -17.05 -23.48 16.61
C TYR A 429 -17.91 -23.72 17.84
N HIS A 430 -17.32 -23.88 19.04
CA HIS A 430 -18.08 -24.29 20.22
C HIS A 430 -18.40 -23.12 21.17
N GLN A 431 -17.48 -22.19 21.36
CA GLN A 431 -17.67 -21.05 22.25
C GLN A 431 -18.24 -19.82 21.53
N ASP A 432 -18.99 -19.02 22.26
CA ASP A 432 -19.50 -17.71 21.83
C ASP A 432 -19.24 -16.60 22.85
N GLU A 433 -18.40 -16.85 23.86
CA GLU A 433 -18.10 -15.89 24.93
C GLU A 433 -17.13 -14.80 24.49
N LYS A 434 -16.07 -15.17 23.75
CA LYS A 434 -15.01 -14.26 23.30
C LYS A 434 -14.82 -14.36 21.79
N PRO A 435 -14.63 -13.25 21.08
CA PRO A 435 -14.34 -13.31 19.66
C PRO A 435 -12.93 -13.88 19.41
N PHE A 436 -12.80 -14.75 18.42
CA PHE A 436 -11.54 -15.38 18.04
C PHE A 436 -11.12 -14.97 16.62
N LEU A 437 -9.86 -14.55 16.45
CA LEU A 437 -9.27 -14.19 15.17
C LEU A 437 -8.09 -15.11 14.85
N LEU A 438 -8.20 -15.85 13.75
CA LEU A 438 -7.06 -16.55 13.17
C LEU A 438 -6.47 -15.67 12.07
N ALA A 439 -5.30 -15.09 12.32
CA ALA A 439 -4.61 -14.23 11.37
C ALA A 439 -3.41 -14.96 10.75
N MET A 440 -3.34 -15.05 9.43
CA MET A 440 -2.21 -15.63 8.71
C MET A 440 -1.69 -14.68 7.64
N ASP A 441 -0.40 -14.38 7.67
CA ASP A 441 0.26 -13.68 6.59
C ASP A 441 0.86 -14.69 5.58
N GLU A 442 1.12 -14.22 4.36
CA GLU A 442 1.73 -15.02 3.29
C GLU A 442 0.95 -16.30 2.93
N PHE A 443 -0.37 -16.24 3.00
CA PHE A 443 -1.27 -17.38 2.89
C PHE A 443 -1.21 -18.09 1.53
N ASN A 444 -0.85 -17.39 0.45
CA ASN A 444 -0.68 -17.99 -0.87
C ASN A 444 0.51 -18.99 -0.92
N CYS A 445 1.45 -18.95 0.02
CA CYS A 445 2.52 -19.95 0.15
C CYS A 445 1.98 -21.37 0.41
N PHE A 446 0.77 -21.50 0.98
CA PHE A 446 0.13 -22.79 1.23
C PHE A 446 -0.55 -23.40 -0.02
N TYR A 447 -0.45 -22.75 -1.18
CA TYR A 447 -0.95 -23.26 -2.46
C TYR A 447 0.18 -23.68 -3.42
N MET A 448 1.43 -23.58 -2.96
CA MET A 448 2.57 -24.20 -3.61
C MET A 448 2.72 -25.66 -3.16
N PRO A 449 3.41 -26.53 -3.93
CA PRO A 449 3.74 -27.87 -3.48
C PRO A 449 4.40 -27.81 -2.11
N SER A 450 3.94 -28.62 -1.16
CA SER A 450 4.46 -28.55 0.21
C SER A 450 5.87 -29.15 0.29
N HIS A 451 6.59 -28.83 1.38
CA HIS A 451 7.87 -29.48 1.70
C HIS A 451 7.71 -30.63 2.69
N TYR A 452 6.47 -31.06 2.94
CA TYR A 452 6.15 -32.12 3.89
C TYR A 452 6.01 -33.44 3.17
N PHE A 453 6.76 -34.45 3.59
CA PHE A 453 6.70 -35.78 3.02
C PHE A 453 6.63 -36.81 4.13
N HIS A 454 5.82 -37.85 3.93
CA HIS A 454 5.71 -38.96 4.87
C HIS A 454 5.27 -40.23 4.13
N ALA A 455 5.82 -41.39 4.53
CA ALA A 455 5.54 -42.68 3.88
C ALA A 455 4.06 -43.09 3.97
N ASP A 456 3.36 -42.68 5.03
CA ASP A 456 1.92 -42.95 5.18
C ASP A 456 1.04 -42.15 4.20
N TYR A 457 1.55 -41.04 3.65
CA TYR A 457 0.86 -40.30 2.60
C TYR A 457 1.18 -40.88 1.22
N ASP A 458 2.48 -41.08 0.97
CA ASP A 458 3.00 -41.67 -0.25
C ASP A 458 4.13 -42.63 0.12
N PRO A 459 3.96 -43.96 -0.06
CA PRO A 459 4.98 -44.95 0.31
C PRO A 459 6.32 -44.72 -0.39
N GLU A 460 6.31 -44.12 -1.57
CA GLU A 460 7.54 -43.78 -2.32
C GLU A 460 8.13 -42.42 -1.93
N VAL A 461 7.42 -41.63 -1.11
CA VAL A 461 7.84 -40.32 -0.62
C VAL A 461 8.17 -39.34 -1.77
N LYS A 462 7.45 -39.47 -2.89
CA LYS A 462 7.61 -38.62 -4.09
C LYS A 462 6.62 -37.46 -4.10
N LYS A 463 5.45 -37.63 -3.49
CA LYS A 463 4.41 -36.62 -3.41
C LYS A 463 4.44 -35.92 -2.05
N ALA A 464 4.43 -34.60 -2.11
CA ALA A 464 4.30 -33.75 -0.95
C ALA A 464 2.88 -33.81 -0.38
N ILE A 465 2.75 -33.77 0.95
CA ILE A 465 1.48 -33.76 1.68
C ILE A 465 0.80 -32.41 1.45
N PRO A 466 -0.41 -32.35 0.89
CA PRO A 466 -1.14 -31.10 0.70
C PRO A 466 -1.40 -30.37 2.02
N TYR A 467 -1.38 -29.03 2.00
CA TYR A 467 -1.57 -28.21 3.21
C TYR A 467 -2.94 -28.39 3.88
N ASN A 468 -3.98 -28.73 3.11
CA ASN A 468 -5.31 -29.07 3.64
C ASN A 468 -5.34 -30.43 4.37
N CYS A 469 -4.30 -31.27 4.20
CA CYS A 469 -4.10 -32.49 4.97
C CYS A 469 -3.27 -32.24 6.25
N ILE A 470 -2.81 -31.02 6.51
CA ILE A 470 -2.04 -30.68 7.71
C ILE A 470 -2.95 -29.98 8.71
N ASN A 471 -3.03 -30.54 9.91
CA ASN A 471 -3.99 -30.16 10.94
C ASN A 471 -3.88 -28.70 11.39
N LEU A 472 -2.67 -28.13 11.40
CA LEU A 472 -2.42 -26.73 11.77
C LEU A 472 -3.03 -25.73 10.77
N PHE A 473 -2.97 -26.01 9.47
CA PHE A 473 -3.39 -25.08 8.40
C PHE A 473 -4.83 -25.32 7.95
N ARG A 474 -5.31 -26.55 8.13
CA ARG A 474 -6.63 -26.99 7.69
C ARG A 474 -7.77 -26.07 8.14
N PRO A 475 -7.86 -25.58 9.40
CA PRO A 475 -8.97 -24.70 9.81
C PRO A 475 -9.05 -23.41 8.98
N ALA A 476 -7.92 -22.79 8.65
CA ALA A 476 -7.90 -21.59 7.82
C ALA A 476 -8.29 -21.90 6.36
N MET A 477 -7.82 -23.01 5.81
CA MET A 477 -8.16 -23.43 4.45
C MET A 477 -9.65 -23.80 4.31
N GLU A 478 -10.21 -24.49 5.30
CA GLU A 478 -11.63 -24.84 5.34
C GLU A 478 -12.53 -23.63 5.55
N ALA A 479 -12.11 -22.66 6.37
CA ALA A 479 -12.89 -21.44 6.59
C ALA A 479 -12.89 -20.51 5.37
N THR A 480 -11.78 -20.42 4.65
CA THR A 480 -11.64 -19.54 3.48
C THR A 480 -12.17 -20.15 2.18
N ALA A 481 -12.12 -21.48 2.03
CA ALA A 481 -12.66 -22.24 0.91
C ALA A 481 -12.24 -21.74 -0.51
N LEU A 482 -11.05 -21.13 -0.63
CA LEU A 482 -10.58 -20.53 -1.89
C LEU A 482 -10.31 -21.53 -3.02
N THR A 483 -10.20 -22.84 -2.74
CA THR A 483 -10.01 -23.89 -3.75
C THR A 483 -11.30 -24.53 -4.25
N GLY A 484 -12.47 -24.13 -3.75
CA GLY A 484 -13.77 -24.61 -4.24
C GLY A 484 -14.10 -26.07 -3.93
N SER A 485 -13.28 -26.79 -3.16
CA SER A 485 -13.46 -28.21 -2.86
C SER A 485 -14.48 -28.51 -1.75
N SER A 486 -14.87 -27.50 -0.96
CA SER A 486 -15.72 -27.67 0.22
C SER A 486 -16.48 -26.38 0.52
N SER A 487 -17.67 -26.50 1.13
CA SER A 487 -18.37 -25.34 1.69
C SER A 487 -17.53 -24.73 2.82
N PRO A 488 -17.44 -23.39 2.92
CA PRO A 488 -16.67 -22.74 3.96
C PRO A 488 -17.21 -23.10 5.34
N ARG A 489 -16.34 -23.55 6.24
CA ARG A 489 -16.71 -23.81 7.63
C ARG A 489 -16.67 -22.49 8.40
N THR A 490 -17.84 -21.91 8.67
CA THR A 490 -17.97 -20.58 9.26
C THR A 490 -17.57 -20.56 10.74
N VAL A 491 -16.84 -19.52 11.13
CA VAL A 491 -16.50 -19.25 12.54
C VAL A 491 -17.74 -18.72 13.26
N LYS A 492 -18.06 -19.26 14.44
CA LYS A 492 -19.26 -18.88 15.20
C LYS A 492 -19.19 -17.44 15.71
N ARG A 493 -18.04 -17.04 16.27
CA ARG A 493 -17.79 -15.68 16.77
C ARG A 493 -16.36 -15.24 16.50
N GLY A 494 -16.17 -14.45 15.45
CA GLY A 494 -14.87 -13.96 15.01
C GLY A 494 -14.64 -14.19 13.53
N ALA A 495 -13.39 -14.30 13.10
CA ALA A 495 -13.07 -14.46 11.69
C ALA A 495 -11.70 -15.12 11.44
N VAL A 496 -11.48 -15.53 10.19
CA VAL A 496 -10.17 -15.89 9.66
C VAL A 496 -9.69 -14.77 8.73
N LEU A 497 -8.57 -14.14 9.09
CA LEU A 497 -7.93 -13.08 8.31
C LEU A 497 -6.68 -13.64 7.65
N VAL A 498 -6.66 -13.68 6.32
CA VAL A 498 -5.53 -14.17 5.54
C VAL A 498 -5.01 -13.06 4.63
N ALA A 499 -3.69 -12.96 4.46
CA ALA A 499 -3.07 -12.03 3.52
C ALA A 499 -2.20 -12.79 2.51
N VAL A 500 -2.20 -12.37 1.24
CA VAL A 500 -1.27 -12.90 0.23
C VAL A 500 0.05 -12.13 0.26
N THR A 501 1.11 -12.72 -0.28
CA THR A 501 2.42 -12.09 -0.47
C THR A 501 2.89 -12.20 -1.92
N GLU A 502 3.69 -11.23 -2.35
CA GLU A 502 4.37 -11.22 -3.66
C GLU A 502 5.90 -11.24 -3.48
N SER A 503 6.39 -11.39 -2.24
CA SER A 503 7.82 -11.34 -1.92
C SER A 503 8.55 -12.66 -2.15
N HIS A 504 7.81 -13.77 -2.25
CA HIS A 504 8.37 -15.12 -2.39
C HIS A 504 8.13 -15.68 -3.79
N ALA A 505 8.79 -16.79 -4.10
CA ALA A 505 8.68 -17.51 -5.37
C ALA A 505 7.34 -18.28 -5.52
N VAL A 506 6.22 -17.65 -5.15
CA VAL A 506 4.87 -18.13 -5.43
C VAL A 506 4.51 -17.73 -6.86
N THR A 507 3.97 -18.66 -7.64
CA THR A 507 3.60 -18.30 -9.01
C THR A 507 2.51 -17.23 -9.00
N ARG A 508 2.68 -16.20 -9.83
CA ARG A 508 1.70 -15.12 -9.95
C ARG A 508 0.33 -15.65 -10.36
N ALA A 509 0.28 -16.67 -11.22
CA ALA A 509 -0.95 -17.33 -11.63
C ALA A 509 -1.73 -17.92 -10.45
N THR A 510 -1.05 -18.55 -9.47
CA THR A 510 -1.70 -19.05 -8.25
C THR A 510 -2.28 -17.90 -7.43
N THR A 511 -1.51 -16.82 -7.23
CA THR A 511 -1.96 -15.66 -6.45
C THR A 511 -3.14 -14.96 -7.13
N ASP A 512 -3.08 -14.77 -8.45
CA ASP A 512 -4.17 -14.18 -9.24
C ASP A 512 -5.43 -15.05 -9.18
N ALA A 513 -5.30 -16.38 -9.25
CA ALA A 513 -6.44 -17.29 -9.11
C ALA A 513 -7.12 -17.18 -7.74
N LEU A 514 -6.34 -17.11 -6.65
CA LEU A 514 -6.86 -16.92 -5.29
C LEU A 514 -7.56 -15.57 -5.13
N VAL A 515 -6.95 -14.49 -5.63
CA VAL A 515 -7.52 -13.14 -5.54
C VAL A 515 -8.80 -13.03 -6.39
N ASN A 516 -8.82 -13.60 -7.58
CA ASN A 516 -10.01 -13.62 -8.42
C ASN A 516 -11.14 -14.40 -7.77
N ARG A 517 -10.84 -15.57 -7.20
CA ARG A 517 -11.84 -16.36 -6.47
C ARG A 517 -12.38 -15.62 -5.24
N ALA A 518 -11.52 -14.93 -4.50
CA ALA A 518 -11.93 -14.10 -3.37
C ALA A 518 -12.81 -12.92 -3.79
N LYS A 519 -12.55 -12.30 -4.95
CA LYS A 519 -13.40 -11.25 -5.52
C LYS A 519 -14.77 -11.79 -5.93
N GLU A 520 -14.82 -12.97 -6.54
CA GLU A 520 -16.07 -13.66 -6.87
C GLU A 520 -16.89 -13.94 -5.62
N LEU A 521 -16.28 -14.54 -4.59
CA LEU A 521 -16.95 -14.81 -3.31
C LEU A 521 -17.44 -13.51 -2.67
N SER A 522 -16.59 -12.48 -2.59
CA SER A 522 -16.97 -11.20 -2.00
C SER A 522 -18.08 -10.47 -2.77
N ALA A 523 -18.33 -10.80 -4.03
CA ALA A 523 -19.42 -10.25 -4.83
C ALA A 523 -20.71 -11.09 -4.74
N GLU A 524 -20.63 -12.33 -4.25
CA GLU A 524 -21.78 -13.22 -4.08
C GLU A 524 -22.57 -12.83 -2.82
N GLU A 525 -23.82 -12.38 -3.03
CA GLU A 525 -24.71 -11.97 -1.94
C GLU A 525 -24.93 -13.13 -0.93
N GLY A 526 -24.76 -12.83 0.35
CA GLY A 526 -24.98 -13.79 1.43
C GLY A 526 -23.78 -14.68 1.78
N THR A 527 -22.67 -14.59 1.06
CA THR A 527 -21.43 -15.24 1.51
C THR A 527 -20.74 -14.39 2.58
N PRO A 528 -20.35 -14.97 3.73
CA PRO A 528 -19.67 -14.24 4.80
C PRO A 528 -18.16 -14.10 4.50
N PHE A 529 -17.83 -13.61 3.30
CA PHE A 529 -16.48 -13.47 2.78
C PHE A 529 -16.22 -12.04 2.31
N VAL A 530 -15.11 -11.44 2.74
CA VAL A 530 -14.74 -10.07 2.33
C VAL A 530 -13.35 -10.05 1.71
N HIS A 531 -13.25 -9.46 0.51
CA HIS A 531 -11.98 -9.16 -0.13
C HIS A 531 -11.57 -7.70 0.13
N VAL A 532 -10.36 -7.48 0.64
CA VAL A 532 -9.80 -6.15 0.88
C VAL A 532 -8.50 -5.99 0.11
N GLU A 533 -8.49 -5.05 -0.83
CA GLU A 533 -7.27 -4.65 -1.53
C GLU A 533 -6.59 -3.50 -0.80
N VAL A 534 -5.29 -3.65 -0.48
CA VAL A 534 -4.45 -2.62 0.08
C VAL A 534 -3.90 -1.78 -1.07
N PRO A 535 -4.33 -0.50 -1.20
CA PRO A 535 -3.94 0.35 -2.31
C PRO A 535 -2.54 0.94 -2.07
N ARG A 536 -1.96 1.51 -3.12
CA ARG A 536 -0.74 2.35 -2.99
C ARG A 536 -0.99 3.54 -2.07
N LEU A 537 0.08 4.14 -1.56
CA LEU A 537 0.01 5.37 -0.79
C LEU A 537 -0.55 6.51 -1.65
N SER A 538 -1.52 7.23 -1.12
CA SER A 538 -1.98 8.50 -1.68
C SER A 538 -0.88 9.57 -1.59
N LYS A 539 -1.06 10.72 -2.24
CA LYS A 539 -0.10 11.83 -2.12
C LYS A 539 0.10 12.24 -0.65
N LEU A 540 -1.02 12.40 0.06
CA LEU A 540 -1.04 12.80 1.47
C LEU A 540 -0.43 11.72 2.37
N GLU A 541 -0.70 10.43 2.09
CA GLU A 541 -0.08 9.33 2.81
C GLU A 541 1.44 9.29 2.60
N VAL A 542 1.96 9.58 1.40
CA VAL A 542 3.41 9.67 1.16
C VAL A 542 4.05 10.81 1.97
N GLU A 543 3.44 12.00 1.96
CA GLU A 543 3.91 13.15 2.75
C GLU A 543 3.99 12.82 4.25
N HIS A 544 2.97 12.15 4.78
CA HIS A 544 2.91 11.74 6.19
C HIS A 544 3.88 10.61 6.51
N MET A 545 4.12 9.68 5.58
CA MET A 545 5.12 8.62 5.74
C MET A 545 6.53 9.19 5.80
N LEU A 546 6.87 10.15 4.92
CA LEU A 546 8.16 10.84 4.95
C LEU A 546 8.34 11.64 6.24
N SER A 547 7.27 12.31 6.70
CA SER A 547 7.27 13.00 7.99
C SER A 547 7.52 12.03 9.16
N ASN A 548 6.97 10.81 9.08
CA ASN A 548 7.26 9.76 10.06
C ASN A 548 8.71 9.28 10.00
N TYR A 549 9.28 9.07 8.81
CA TYR A 549 10.69 8.67 8.64
C TYR A 549 11.66 9.71 9.21
N GLU A 550 11.39 10.99 9.00
CA GLU A 550 12.16 12.07 9.65
C GLU A 550 12.00 12.02 11.18
N ALA A 551 10.76 11.89 11.67
CA ALA A 551 10.43 11.87 13.08
C ALA A 551 10.94 10.62 13.84
N THR A 552 11.24 9.53 13.14
CA THR A 552 11.82 8.32 13.73
C THR A 552 13.31 8.15 13.39
N GLY A 553 13.84 9.01 12.51
CA GLY A 553 15.23 9.01 12.09
C GLY A 553 15.60 7.81 11.21
N VAL A 554 14.83 7.57 10.14
CA VAL A 554 15.07 6.50 9.16
C VAL A 554 15.88 7.04 7.97
N GLY A 555 17.01 6.37 7.66
CA GLY A 555 17.81 6.64 6.45
C GLY A 555 18.41 8.05 6.40
N LYS A 556 18.51 8.62 5.18
CA LYS A 556 19.08 9.97 4.95
C LYS A 556 18.23 11.09 5.58
N LEU A 557 16.93 10.84 5.76
CA LEU A 557 15.99 11.79 6.38
C LEU A 557 16.29 12.05 7.86
N ARG A 558 17.19 11.28 8.46
CA ARG A 558 17.70 11.47 9.83
C ARG A 558 18.28 12.86 10.07
N LEU A 559 18.83 13.51 9.04
CA LEU A 559 19.58 14.76 9.16
C LEU A 559 19.01 15.91 8.31
N ASP A 560 17.93 15.64 7.59
CA ASP A 560 17.31 16.53 6.62
C ASP A 560 16.63 17.76 7.27
N ARG A 561 16.38 17.74 8.59
CA ARG A 561 15.73 18.83 9.36
C ARG A 561 14.44 19.37 8.69
N GLY A 562 13.76 18.53 7.92
CA GLY A 562 12.52 18.81 7.22
C GLY A 562 12.67 19.48 5.86
N GLU A 563 13.86 19.56 5.30
CA GLU A 563 14.08 20.12 3.97
C GLU A 563 13.31 19.31 2.90
N THR A 564 13.43 17.98 2.87
CA THR A 564 12.64 17.08 2.01
C THR A 564 11.15 17.27 2.21
N VAL A 565 10.66 17.29 3.46
CA VAL A 565 9.22 17.36 3.76
C VAL A 565 8.63 18.74 3.42
N SER A 566 9.45 19.77 3.44
CA SER A 566 9.10 21.13 3.00
C SER A 566 9.19 21.30 1.49
N ASN A 567 10.03 20.51 0.81
CA ASN A 567 10.24 20.58 -0.64
C ASN A 567 9.23 19.71 -1.40
N ALA A 568 8.16 20.35 -1.89
CA ALA A 568 7.12 19.69 -2.66
C ALA A 568 7.63 18.97 -3.93
N GLN A 569 8.75 19.42 -4.53
CA GLN A 569 9.32 18.75 -5.71
C GLN A 569 9.99 17.44 -5.35
N GLU A 570 10.67 17.40 -4.20
CA GLU A 570 11.37 16.21 -3.72
C GLU A 570 10.38 15.14 -3.23
N VAL A 571 9.34 15.54 -2.49
CA VAL A 571 8.23 14.65 -2.14
C VAL A 571 7.60 14.05 -3.40
N GLU A 572 7.36 14.86 -4.42
CA GLU A 572 6.78 14.40 -5.69
C GLU A 572 7.75 13.46 -6.44
N TYR A 573 9.05 13.73 -6.40
CA TYR A 573 10.09 12.86 -6.93
C TYR A 573 10.12 11.49 -6.22
N LEU A 574 10.19 11.46 -4.89
CA LEU A 574 10.17 10.23 -4.09
C LEU A 574 8.87 9.44 -4.29
N ARG A 575 7.73 10.13 -4.40
CA ARG A 575 6.45 9.52 -4.77
C ARG A 575 6.51 8.88 -6.15
N MET A 576 7.12 9.56 -7.13
CA MET A 576 7.25 9.06 -8.50
C MET A 576 8.17 7.84 -8.57
N VAL A 577 9.34 7.90 -7.92
CA VAL A 577 10.33 6.82 -7.88
C VAL A 577 9.78 5.58 -7.17
N SER A 578 9.12 5.77 -6.03
CA SER A 578 8.48 4.66 -5.30
C SER A 578 7.21 4.14 -5.98
N GLY A 579 6.61 4.94 -6.86
CA GLY A 579 5.29 4.69 -7.43
C GLY A 579 4.17 4.65 -6.38
N GLY A 580 4.39 5.25 -5.20
CA GLY A 580 3.51 5.19 -4.04
C GLY A 580 3.50 3.84 -3.33
N ILE A 581 4.50 2.98 -3.52
CA ILE A 581 4.62 1.70 -2.82
C ILE A 581 5.47 1.91 -1.56
N ALA A 582 4.92 1.62 -0.38
CA ALA A 582 5.56 1.91 0.91
C ALA A 582 6.98 1.31 1.02
N GLY A 583 7.16 0.03 0.67
CA GLY A 583 8.49 -0.61 0.70
C GLY A 583 9.49 0.03 -0.27
N HIS A 584 9.04 0.46 -1.46
CA HIS A 584 9.92 1.17 -2.40
C HIS A 584 10.21 2.60 -1.94
N LEU A 585 9.28 3.26 -1.26
CA LEU A 585 9.47 4.58 -0.67
C LEU A 585 10.54 4.53 0.41
N MET A 586 10.46 3.55 1.32
CA MET A 586 11.49 3.31 2.32
C MET A 586 12.86 3.11 1.65
N ASN A 587 12.94 2.22 0.66
CA ASN A 587 14.19 1.97 -0.07
C ASN A 587 14.73 3.23 -0.75
N ALA A 588 13.87 4.04 -1.37
CA ALA A 588 14.30 5.29 -1.99
C ALA A 588 14.86 6.32 -0.98
N CYS A 589 14.43 6.26 0.29
CA CYS A 589 14.96 7.11 1.36
C CYS A 589 16.26 6.57 1.98
N MET A 590 16.57 5.30 1.74
CA MET A 590 17.79 4.64 2.23
C MET A 590 18.96 4.73 1.23
N VAL A 591 18.67 4.72 -0.07
CA VAL A 591 19.69 4.57 -1.11
C VAL A 591 20.52 5.85 -1.28
N GLU A 592 21.85 5.65 -1.21
CA GLU A 592 22.92 6.60 -1.54
C GLU A 592 22.91 7.06 -2.98
#